data_AF-A0A845MG17-F1
#
_entry.id   AF-A0A845MG17-F1
#
_cell.length_a   1.000
_cell.length_b   1.000
_cell.length_c   1.000
_cell.angle_alpha   90.00
_cell.angle_beta   90.00
_cell.angle_gamma   90.00
#
_symmetry.space_group_name_H-M   'P 1'
#
loop_
_entity.id
_entity.type
_entity.pdbx_description
1 polymer ?
#
loop_
_entity_poly.entity_id
_entity_poly.type
_entity_poly.pdbx_seq_one_letter_code
_entity_poly.pdbx_strand_id
1 'polypeptide(L)' 'MSNFIKGILGFRRGPWELVATILIAVGVVMLMQPFVLWAFTYSFITTLVGTVMFIIVSHFRE' A
#
# COMPACT_ATOMS: atom_id res chain seq x y z
N MET A 1 1.71 -18.25 -8.22
CA MET A 1 0.72 -17.18 -7.92
C MET A 1 -0.28 -17.58 -6.84
N SER A 2 -0.73 -18.84 -6.77
CA SER A 2 -1.74 -19.32 -5.81
C SER A 2 -1.35 -19.13 -4.33
N ASN A 3 -0.06 -19.22 -3.98
CA ASN A 3 0.43 -19.05 -2.60
C ASN A 3 0.41 -17.57 -2.14
N PHE A 4 0.58 -16.62 -3.07
CA PHE A 4 0.53 -15.19 -2.76
C PHE A 4 -0.92 -14.76 -2.42
N ILE A 5 -1.88 -15.20 -3.24
CA ILE A 5 -3.31 -14.94 -3.01
C ILE A 5 -3.80 -15.66 -1.74
N LYS A 6 -3.36 -16.90 -1.48
CA LYS A 6 -3.64 -17.60 -0.21
C LYS A 6 -3.03 -16.89 1.00
N GLY A 7 -1.89 -16.22 0.86
CA GLY A 7 -1.28 -15.43 1.93
C GLY A 7 -2.02 -14.13 2.22
N ILE A 8 -2.59 -13.47 1.20
CA ILE A 8 -3.51 -12.33 1.36
C ILE A 8 -4.78 -12.78 2.10
N LEU A 9 -5.41 -13.87 1.65
CA LEU A 9 -6.60 -14.44 2.31
C LEU A 9 -6.31 -15.00 3.71
N GLY A 10 -5.07 -15.41 3.98
CA GLY A 10 -4.64 -15.98 5.25
C GLY A 10 -4.07 -14.97 6.25
N PHE A 11 -4.20 -13.66 6.00
CA PHE A 11 -3.65 -12.59 6.86
C PHE A 11 -2.16 -12.74 7.20
N ARG A 12 -1.38 -13.37 6.30
CA ARG A 12 0.06 -13.49 6.50
C ARG A 12 0.74 -12.16 6.23
N ARG A 13 1.63 -11.73 7.12
CA ARG A 13 2.37 -10.45 7.02
C ARG A 13 3.01 -10.22 5.65
N GLY A 14 3.79 -11.19 5.18
CA GLY A 14 4.63 -11.02 3.98
C GLY A 14 3.89 -10.45 2.75
N PRO A 15 2.81 -11.09 2.26
CA PRO A 15 2.07 -10.57 1.11
C PRO A 15 1.39 -9.22 1.38
N TRP A 16 0.93 -8.97 2.61
CA TRP A 16 0.27 -7.72 2.99
C TRP A 16 1.24 -6.53 3.12
N GLU A 17 2.49 -6.76 3.56
CA GLU A 17 3.54 -5.72 3.61
C GLU A 17 3.89 -5.23 2.21
N LEU A 18 3.93 -6.14 1.24
CA LEU A 18 4.19 -5.82 -0.16
C LEU A 18 3.07 -4.97 -0.75
N VAL A 19 1.80 -5.27 -0.43
CA VAL A 19 0.67 -4.44 -0.87
C VAL A 19 0.74 -3.04 -0.26
N ALA A 20 1.04 -2.94 1.05
CA ALA A 20 1.18 -1.65 1.72
C ALA A 20 2.32 -0.81 1.10
N THR A 21 3.46 -1.44 0.83
CA THR A 21 4.63 -0.79 0.20
C THR A 21 4.31 -0.30 -1.21
N ILE A 22 3.61 -1.11 -2.02
CA ILE A 22 3.17 -0.70 -3.35
C ILE A 22 2.20 0.49 -3.27
N LEU A 23 1.28 0.49 -2.31
CA LEU A 23 0.33 1.60 -2.14
C LEU A 23 1.05 2.92 -1.83
N ILE A 24 2.07 2.87 -0.96
CA ILE A 24 2.92 4.02 -0.64
C ILE A 24 3.69 4.49 -1.89
N ALA A 25 4.28 3.56 -2.65
CA ALA A 25 5.00 3.89 -3.88
C ALA A 25 4.08 4.58 -4.92
N VAL A 26 2.84 4.11 -5.06
CA VAL A 26 1.83 4.75 -5.90
C VAL A 26 1.52 6.16 -5.42
N GLY A 27 1.34 6.36 -4.10
CA GLY A 27 1.13 7.69 -3.52
C GLY A 27 2.29 8.66 -3.79
N VAL A 28 3.54 8.20 -3.71
CA VAL A 28 4.73 9.00 -4.03
C VAL A 28 4.78 9.37 -5.52
N VAL A 29 4.50 8.41 -6.41
CA VAL A 29 4.43 8.66 -7.86
C VAL A 29 3.31 9.64 -8.21
N MET A 30 2.18 9.57 -7.50
CA MET A 30 1.09 10.55 -7.62
C MET A 30 1.50 11.96 -7.21
N LEU A 31 2.41 12.09 -6.25
CA LEU A 31 2.93 13.39 -5.80
C LEU A 31 3.97 13.97 -6.75
N MET A 32 4.85 13.13 -7.33
CA MET A 32 5.96 13.60 -8.18
C MET A 32 5.52 14.03 -9.59
N GLN A 33 4.34 13.62 -10.05
CA GLN A 33 3.86 13.94 -11.39
C GLN A 33 3.21 15.36 -11.46
N PRO A 34 3.68 16.27 -12.33
CA PRO A 34 3.17 17.65 -12.41
C PRO A 34 1.96 17.82 -13.35
N PHE A 35 1.58 16.79 -14.10
CA PHE A 35 0.60 16.90 -15.19
C PHE A 35 -0.84 16.60 -14.75
N VAL A 36 -1.01 15.85 -13.65
CA VAL A 36 -2.28 15.24 -13.28
C VAL A 36 -2.74 15.78 -11.92
N LEU A 37 -3.47 16.89 -11.95
CA LEU A 37 -3.91 17.60 -10.72
C LEU A 37 -4.79 16.72 -9.81
N TRP A 38 -5.64 15.86 -10.36
CA TRP A 38 -6.47 14.96 -9.55
C TRP A 38 -5.63 13.94 -8.79
N ALA A 39 -4.60 13.35 -9.43
CA ALA A 39 -3.67 12.43 -8.79
C ALA A 39 -2.90 13.14 -7.67
N PHE A 40 -2.50 14.39 -7.89
CA PHE A 40 -1.87 15.21 -6.85
C PHE A 40 -2.80 15.43 -5.64
N THR A 41 -4.08 15.76 -5.86
CA THR A 41 -5.07 15.93 -4.77
C THR A 41 -5.23 14.66 -3.92
N TYR A 42 -5.28 13.49 -4.55
CA TYR A 42 -5.45 12.22 -3.83
C TYR A 42 -4.13 11.62 -3.33
N SER A 43 -2.97 12.12 -3.77
CA SER A 43 -1.64 11.58 -3.43
C SER A 43 -1.41 11.48 -1.91
N PHE A 44 -1.85 12.50 -1.17
CA PHE A 44 -1.72 12.54 0.29
C PHE A 44 -2.54 11.43 0.96
N ILE A 45 -3.82 11.30 0.58
CA ILE A 45 -4.70 10.27 1.14
C ILE A 45 -4.20 8.88 0.77
N THR A 46 -3.80 8.65 -0.49
CA THR A 46 -3.24 7.38 -0.95
C THR A 46 -2.00 6.98 -0.15
N THR A 47 -1.07 7.92 0.07
CA THR A 47 0.13 7.68 0.87
C THR A 47 -0.21 7.42 2.34
N LEU A 48 -1.12 8.20 2.91
CA LEU A 48 -1.58 8.03 4.30
C LEU A 48 -2.22 6.67 4.52
N VAL A 49 -3.11 6.25 3.62
CA VAL A 49 -3.75 4.92 3.67
C VAL A 49 -2.68 3.83 3.58
N GLY A 50 -1.66 4.00 2.73
CA GLY A 50 -0.55 3.05 2.61
C GLY A 50 0.23 2.91 3.91
N THR A 51 0.54 4.02 4.57
CA THR A 51 1.22 4.03 5.87
C THR A 51 0.37 3.40 6.97
N VAL A 52 -0.92 3.75 7.06
CA VAL A 52 -1.84 3.16 8.04
C VAL A 52 -1.95 1.65 7.83
N MET A 53 -2.08 1.23 6.58
CA MET A 53 -2.10 -0.18 6.19
C MET A 53 -0.79 -0.89 6.58
N PHE A 54 0.37 -0.26 6.36
CA PHE A 54 1.66 -0.80 6.77
C PHE A 54 1.74 -0.99 8.29
N ILE A 55 1.27 -0.01 9.08
CA ILE A 55 1.21 -0.09 10.55
C ILE A 55 0.27 -1.20 11.02
N ILE A 56 -0.89 -1.38 10.37
CA ILE A 56 -1.82 -2.46 10.70
C ILE A 56 -1.19 -3.82 10.41
N VAL A 57 -0.57 -3.96 9.24
CA VAL A 57 0.09 -5.20 8.83
C VAL A 57 1.27 -5.55 9.73
N SER A 58 2.02 -4.54 10.19
CA SER A 58 3.11 -4.72 11.13
C SER A 58 2.67 -5.17 12.53
N HIS A 59 1.37 -5.39 12.77
CA HIS A 59 0.83 -5.99 13.99
C HIS A 59 0.34 -7.43 13.79
N PHE A 60 0.18 -7.93 12.54
CA PHE A 60 -0.17 -9.33 12.33
C PHE A 60 0.92 -10.25 12.88
N ARG A 61 0.61 -11.45 13.37
CA ARG A 61 1.63 -12.39 13.86
C ARG A 61 2.03 -13.29 12.69
N GLU A 62 3.32 -13.57 12.58
CA GLU A 62 3.92 -14.26 11.42
C GLU A 62 3.40 -15.70 11.22
#